data_AF-A0A7G8DC24-F1
#
_entry.id   AF-A0A7G8DC24-F1
#
_cell.length_a   1.000
_cell.length_b   1.000
_cell.length_c   1.000
_cell.angle_alpha   90.00
_cell.angle_beta   90.00
_cell.angle_gamma   90.00
#
_symmetry.space_group_name_H-M   'P 1'
#
loop_
_entity.id
_entity.type
_entity.pdbx_description
1 polymer ?
#
loop_
_entity_poly.entity_id
_entity_poly.type
_entity_poly.pdbx_seq_one_letter_code
_entity_poly.pdbx_strand_id
1 'polypeptide(L)'
;MEKNYRKPTLQAVLKAFYSILGKITLVVLSSISISASGHGYGNSCCKYNGKKAGDCTFYLTKHELRIEWSDGLTETYKLISAQSIGDRSYIDKRGGLWHYFLYPQGNQSLKNKKNGNTIFKPLRGCVD
;
A
#
# COMPACT_ATOMS: atom_id res chain seq x y z
N MET A 1 -61.15 -13.35 -36.39
CA MET A 1 -59.78 -12.82 -36.26
C MET A 1 -59.64 -11.68 -37.25
N GLU A 2 -59.57 -10.44 -36.76
CA GLU A 2 -58.88 -9.29 -37.35
C GLU A 2 -59.14 -8.10 -36.43
N LYS A 3 -58.12 -7.56 -35.76
CA LYS A 3 -58.21 -6.27 -35.07
C LYS A 3 -57.33 -5.28 -35.80
N ASN A 4 -58.02 -4.42 -36.55
CA ASN A 4 -57.54 -3.26 -37.28
C ASN A 4 -56.64 -2.37 -36.40
N TYR A 5 -55.38 -2.18 -36.80
CA TYR A 5 -54.42 -1.30 -36.14
C TYR A 5 -54.51 0.12 -36.73
N ARG A 6 -55.15 1.06 -36.01
CA ARG A 6 -55.14 2.48 -36.43
C ARG A 6 -53.80 3.13 -36.07
N LYS A 7 -53.14 3.73 -37.07
CA LYS A 7 -51.94 4.56 -36.92
C LYS A 7 -52.23 5.77 -35.99
N PRO A 8 -51.34 6.11 -35.05
CA PRO A 8 -51.46 7.35 -34.28
C PRO A 8 -51.12 8.58 -35.15
N THR A 9 -51.87 9.66 -34.95
CA THR A 9 -51.78 10.94 -35.66
C THR A 9 -50.56 11.77 -35.22
N LEU A 10 -50.10 12.69 -36.11
CA LEU A 10 -48.92 13.55 -35.96
C LEU A 10 -48.81 14.32 -34.62
N GLN A 11 -49.92 14.55 -33.92
CA GLN A 11 -49.95 15.19 -32.59
C GLN A 11 -49.31 14.34 -31.48
N ALA A 12 -49.27 13.01 -31.61
CA ALA A 12 -48.66 12.13 -30.61
C ALA A 12 -47.13 12.19 -30.63
N VAL A 13 -46.53 12.50 -31.78
CA VAL A 13 -45.07 12.60 -31.92
C VAL A 13 -44.56 13.93 -31.35
N LEU A 14 -45.32 15.03 -31.48
CA LEU A 14 -44.90 16.35 -31.00
C LEU A 14 -44.91 16.50 -29.46
N LYS A 15 -45.75 15.76 -28.72
CA LYS A 15 -45.75 15.81 -27.25
C LYS A 15 -44.51 15.16 -26.61
N ALA A 16 -43.81 14.28 -27.32
CA ALA A 16 -42.60 13.63 -26.82
C ALA A 16 -41.36 14.54 -26.83
N PHE A 17 -41.38 15.64 -27.60
CA PHE A 17 -40.20 16.52 -27.75
C PHE A 17 -40.15 17.72 -26.78
N TYR A 18 -41.28 18.10 -26.15
CA TYR A 18 -41.36 19.31 -25.31
C TYR A 18 -41.45 19.07 -23.79
N SER A 19 -41.15 17.85 -23.31
CA SER A 19 -40.90 17.61 -21.88
C SER A 19 -39.41 17.62 -21.54
N ILE A 20 -38.60 18.21 -22.42
CA ILE A 20 -37.25 18.67 -22.15
C ILE A 20 -37.36 20.18 -21.99
N LEU A 21 -37.41 20.68 -20.76
CA LEU A 21 -36.95 22.02 -20.33
C LEU A 21 -37.51 22.33 -18.94
N GLY A 22 -36.62 22.41 -17.96
CA GLY A 22 -36.87 23.24 -16.79
C GLY A 22 -36.90 22.54 -15.44
N LYS A 23 -35.87 21.75 -15.10
CA LYS A 23 -35.35 21.67 -13.71
C LYS A 23 -33.84 21.39 -13.73
N ILE A 24 -33.05 22.37 -14.18
CA ILE A 24 -31.60 22.36 -13.95
C ILE A 24 -31.38 22.90 -12.54
N THR A 25 -31.25 22.00 -11.58
CA THR A 25 -30.84 22.35 -10.21
C THR A 25 -29.33 22.58 -10.23
N LEU A 26 -28.91 23.84 -10.08
CA LEU A 26 -27.50 24.22 -9.95
C LEU A 26 -27.01 23.80 -8.56
N VAL A 27 -26.43 22.61 -8.46
CA VAL A 27 -25.72 22.18 -7.25
C VAL A 27 -24.39 22.93 -7.22
N VAL A 28 -24.30 23.94 -6.37
CA VAL A 28 -23.02 24.61 -6.08
C VAL A 28 -22.16 23.61 -5.33
N LEU A 29 -21.26 22.91 -6.04
CA LEU A 29 -20.17 22.15 -5.41
C LEU A 29 -19.26 23.17 -4.73
N SER A 30 -19.49 23.43 -3.45
CA SER A 30 -18.50 24.08 -2.61
C SER A 30 -17.31 23.13 -2.49
N SER A 31 -16.17 23.57 -3.01
CA SER A 31 -14.90 22.85 -2.95
C SER A 31 -14.47 22.75 -1.49
N ILE A 32 -14.90 21.69 -0.78
CA ILE A 32 -14.37 21.39 0.54
C ILE A 32 -12.91 21.01 0.32
N SER A 33 -12.01 21.97 0.56
CA SER A 33 -10.58 21.74 0.56
C SER A 33 -10.27 20.93 1.82
N ILE A 34 -10.42 19.61 1.72
CA ILE A 34 -9.95 18.68 2.75
C ILE A 34 -8.43 18.80 2.71
N SER A 35 -7.89 19.63 3.58
CA SER A 35 -6.46 19.66 3.84
C SER A 35 -6.10 18.31 4.43
N ALA A 36 -5.52 17.42 3.62
CA ALA A 36 -4.88 16.24 4.14
C ALA A 36 -3.74 16.72 5.04
N SER A 37 -3.91 16.60 6.35
CA SER A 37 -2.80 16.71 7.29
C SER A 37 -1.84 15.57 6.96
N GLY A 38 -0.79 15.89 6.19
CA GLY A 38 0.30 14.96 5.97
C GLY A 38 0.86 14.57 7.33
N HIS A 39 0.68 13.31 7.73
CA HIS A 39 1.43 12.77 8.83
C HIS A 39 2.91 12.93 8.46
N GLY A 40 3.65 13.74 9.23
CA GLY A 40 5.09 13.90 9.04
C GLY A 40 5.75 12.54 9.15
N TYR A 41 6.29 12.05 8.04
CA TYR A 41 7.20 10.91 8.06
C TYR A 41 8.54 11.41 8.58
N GLY A 42 9.10 10.73 9.59
CA GLY A 42 10.48 10.96 9.99
C GLY A 42 11.44 10.53 8.89
N ASN A 43 12.72 10.85 9.06
CA ASN A 43 13.76 10.39 8.12
C ASN A 43 13.73 8.86 8.02
N SER A 44 13.86 8.33 6.79
CA SER A 44 14.04 6.90 6.58
C SER A 44 15.15 6.42 7.50
N CYS A 45 14.96 5.29 8.18
CA CYS A 45 15.99 4.78 9.06
C CYS A 45 15.80 3.28 9.29
N CYS A 46 16.88 2.65 9.75
CA CYS A 46 16.88 1.31 10.28
C CYS A 46 17.60 1.31 11.63
N LYS A 47 17.07 0.51 12.55
CA LYS A 47 17.63 0.32 13.88
C LYS A 47 18.27 -1.06 13.96
N TYR A 48 19.50 -1.11 14.45
CA TYR A 48 20.17 -2.34 14.84
C TYR A 48 20.17 -2.45 16.36
N ASN A 49 19.58 -3.52 16.90
CA ASN A 49 19.43 -3.72 18.35
C ASN A 49 18.84 -2.49 19.07
N GLY A 50 17.85 -1.85 18.44
CA GLY A 50 17.16 -0.67 18.98
C GLY A 50 17.88 0.67 18.78
N LYS A 51 19.14 0.68 18.34
CA LYS A 51 19.91 1.89 18.06
C LYS A 51 19.85 2.25 16.58
N LYS A 52 19.75 3.54 16.25
CA LYS A 52 19.81 4.02 14.86
C LYS A 52 21.15 3.57 14.25
N ALA A 53 21.08 2.83 13.14
CA ALA A 53 22.26 2.31 12.44
C ALA A 53 22.53 3.08 11.14
N GLY A 54 21.48 3.61 10.51
CA GLY A 54 21.54 4.33 9.25
C GLY A 54 20.27 4.08 8.44
N ASP A 55 20.18 4.66 7.25
CA ASP A 55 19.03 4.46 6.37
C ASP A 55 19.20 3.13 5.64
N CYS A 56 18.11 2.38 5.47
CA CYS A 56 18.14 1.13 4.74
C CYS A 56 16.83 0.81 4.02
N THR A 57 16.91 0.00 2.96
CA THR A 57 15.78 -0.45 2.16
C THR A 57 15.73 -1.97 2.12
N PHE A 58 14.55 -2.51 2.42
CA PHE A 58 14.25 -3.94 2.34
C PHE A 58 13.64 -4.24 0.98
N TYR A 59 14.24 -5.17 0.25
CA TYR A 59 13.73 -5.70 -1.00
C TYR A 59 13.36 -7.16 -0.78
N LEU A 60 12.06 -7.43 -0.75
CA LEU A 60 11.52 -8.79 -0.63
C LEU A 60 11.25 -9.37 -2.01
N THR A 61 11.82 -10.53 -2.31
CA THR A 61 11.46 -11.33 -3.48
C THR A 61 10.78 -12.64 -3.04
N LYS A 62 10.50 -13.52 -4.00
CA LYS A 62 9.95 -14.85 -3.72
C LYS A 62 10.92 -15.76 -2.96
N HIS A 63 12.24 -15.56 -3.15
CA HIS A 63 13.26 -16.50 -2.65
C HIS A 63 14.34 -15.82 -1.80
N GLU A 64 14.34 -14.49 -1.72
CA GLU A 64 15.41 -13.73 -1.07
C GLU A 64 14.84 -12.48 -0.40
N LEU A 65 15.49 -12.07 0.69
CA LEU A 65 15.42 -10.73 1.24
C LEU A 65 16.78 -10.07 1.00
N ARG A 66 16.79 -8.85 0.45
CA ARG A 66 17.97 -8.00 0.33
C ARG A 66 17.78 -6.74 1.15
N ILE A 67 18.78 -6.36 1.94
CA ILE A 67 18.83 -5.09 2.65
C ILE A 67 19.94 -4.26 2.02
N GLU A 68 19.60 -3.07 1.57
CA GLU A 68 20.54 -2.10 1.02
C GLU A 68 20.66 -0.92 1.99
N TRP A 69 21.88 -0.63 2.41
CA TRP A 69 22.19 0.41 3.37
C TRP A 69 22.65 1.68 2.65
N SER A 70 22.46 2.83 3.30
CA SER A 70 22.84 4.15 2.76
C SER A 70 24.33 4.33 2.48
N ASP A 71 25.18 3.52 3.09
CA ASP A 71 26.62 3.46 2.83
C ASP A 71 26.98 2.58 1.61
N GLY A 72 25.98 2.03 0.91
CA GLY A 72 26.15 1.14 -0.24
C GLY A 72 26.37 -0.32 0.13
N LEU A 73 26.45 -0.67 1.43
CA LEU A 73 26.53 -2.07 1.84
C LEU A 73 25.22 -2.79 1.53
N THR A 74 25.35 -4.04 1.08
CA THR A 74 24.21 -4.89 0.77
C THR A 74 24.33 -6.21 1.52
N GLU A 75 23.24 -6.59 2.19
CA GLU A 75 23.09 -7.88 2.86
C GLU A 75 22.00 -8.69 2.18
N THR A 76 22.25 -9.97 1.93
CA THR A 76 21.31 -10.89 1.29
C THR A 76 21.03 -12.10 2.19
N TYR A 77 19.76 -12.49 2.19
CA TYR A 77 19.23 -13.55 3.03
C TYR A 77 18.37 -14.48 2.18
N LYS A 78 18.72 -15.77 2.11
CA LYS A 78 17.99 -16.77 1.32
C LYS A 78 16.80 -17.31 2.10
N LEU A 79 15.65 -17.42 1.47
CA LEU A 79 14.43 -17.93 2.10
C LEU A 79 14.60 -19.42 2.42
N ILE A 80 14.28 -19.80 3.66
CA ILE A 80 14.27 -21.21 4.09
C ILE A 80 12.86 -21.71 4.44
N SER A 81 11.97 -20.82 4.90
CA SER A 81 10.58 -21.13 5.12
C SER A 81 9.71 -19.88 5.05
N ALA A 82 8.44 -20.03 4.67
CA ALA A 82 7.47 -18.96 4.67
C ALA A 82 6.14 -19.49 5.21
N GLN A 83 5.64 -18.87 6.27
CA GLN A 83 4.26 -19.09 6.72
C GLN A 83 3.31 -18.14 5.99
N SER A 84 3.76 -16.91 5.73
CA SER A 84 3.03 -15.92 4.95
C SER A 84 3.99 -14.94 4.26
N ILE A 85 3.45 -13.92 3.59
CA ILE A 85 4.28 -12.82 3.08
C ILE A 85 4.94 -12.03 4.22
N GLY A 86 4.25 -11.92 5.35
CA GLY A 86 4.72 -11.18 6.52
C GLY A 86 5.40 -12.00 7.60
N ASP A 87 5.51 -13.32 7.44
CA ASP A 87 6.16 -14.22 8.40
C ASP A 87 7.01 -15.23 7.62
N ARG A 88 8.33 -15.05 7.68
CA ARG A 88 9.30 -15.81 6.90
C ARG A 88 10.56 -16.06 7.70
N SER A 89 11.25 -17.16 7.40
CA SER A 89 12.58 -17.43 7.92
C SER A 89 13.59 -17.42 6.78
N TYR A 90 14.75 -16.83 7.05
CA TYR A 90 15.84 -16.67 6.11
C TYR A 90 17.17 -17.13 6.71
N ILE A 91 18.14 -17.42 5.85
CA ILE A 91 19.54 -17.70 6.23
C ILE A 91 20.48 -16.70 5.54
N ASP A 92 21.40 -16.11 6.31
CA ASP A 92 22.44 -15.23 5.78
C ASP A 92 23.67 -16.02 5.25
N LYS A 93 24.58 -15.33 4.56
CA LYS A 93 25.81 -15.94 4.01
C LYS A 93 26.78 -16.52 5.06
N ARG A 94 26.62 -16.16 6.34
CA ARG A 94 27.40 -16.64 7.48
C ARG A 94 26.71 -17.80 8.22
N GLY A 95 25.56 -18.25 7.72
CA GLY A 95 24.76 -19.31 8.32
C GLY A 95 23.84 -18.84 9.46
N GLY A 96 23.70 -17.53 9.67
CA GLY A 96 22.77 -16.98 10.66
C GLY A 96 21.32 -17.17 10.22
N LEU A 97 20.49 -17.70 11.13
CA LEU A 97 19.05 -17.86 10.91
C LEU A 97 18.30 -16.62 11.39
N TRP A 98 17.51 -16.03 10.51
CA TRP A 98 16.79 -14.80 10.76
C TRP A 98 15.29 -14.97 10.53
N HIS A 99 14.49 -14.54 11.48
CA HIS A 99 13.05 -14.49 11.36
C HIS A 99 12.61 -13.09 10.94
N TYR A 100 11.95 -13.00 9.80
CA TYR A 100 11.37 -11.79 9.25
C TYR A 100 9.91 -11.69 9.64
N PHE A 101 9.52 -10.52 10.16
CA PHE A 101 8.13 -10.20 10.45
C PHE A 101 7.75 -8.81 9.92
N LEU A 102 6.70 -8.76 9.07
CA LEU A 102 6.05 -7.54 8.61
C LEU A 102 4.84 -7.28 9.50
N TYR A 103 4.92 -6.24 10.33
CA TYR A 103 3.82 -5.85 11.20
C TYR A 103 2.66 -5.28 10.37
N PRO A 104 1.40 -5.40 10.84
CA PRO A 104 0.24 -4.84 10.14
C PRO A 104 0.34 -3.34 9.87
N GLN A 105 1.07 -2.58 10.70
CA GLN A 105 1.29 -1.15 10.49
C GLN A 105 2.39 -0.85 9.46
N GLY A 106 2.97 -1.85 8.80
CA GLY A 106 4.02 -1.70 7.79
C GLY A 106 5.45 -1.64 8.33
N ASN A 107 5.65 -1.74 9.65
CA ASN A 107 6.98 -1.89 10.22
C ASN A 107 7.56 -3.25 9.82
N GLN A 108 8.88 -3.32 9.64
CA GLN A 108 9.57 -4.56 9.31
C GLN A 108 10.59 -4.89 10.39
N SER A 109 10.68 -6.17 10.76
CA SER A 109 11.72 -6.68 11.65
C SER A 109 12.39 -7.90 11.08
N LEU A 110 13.69 -8.02 11.34
CA LEU A 110 14.50 -9.18 11.06
C LEU A 110 15.27 -9.53 12.32
N LYS A 111 14.94 -10.65 12.97
CA LYS A 111 15.53 -11.07 14.25
C LYS A 111 16.33 -12.36 14.09
N ASN A 112 17.60 -12.33 14.45
CA ASN A 112 18.46 -13.50 14.45
C ASN A 112 18.05 -14.44 15.59
N LYS A 113 17.77 -15.70 15.24
CA LYS A 113 17.29 -16.72 16.20
C LYS A 113 18.35 -17.13 17.22
N LYS A 114 19.63 -17.08 16.86
CA LYS A 114 20.75 -17.55 17.70
C LYS A 114 21.16 -16.53 18.74
N ASN A 115 21.36 -15.27 18.35
CA ASN A 115 21.91 -14.23 19.22
C ASN A 115 20.91 -13.12 19.58
N GLY A 116 19.70 -13.15 19.02
CA GLY A 116 18.67 -12.15 19.30
C GLY A 116 18.89 -10.80 18.60
N ASN A 117 19.96 -10.63 17.81
CA ASN A 117 20.21 -9.40 17.09
C ASN A 117 19.03 -9.07 16.17
N THR A 118 18.65 -7.80 16.13
CA THR A 118 17.44 -7.36 15.44
C THR A 118 17.74 -6.16 14.55
N ILE A 119 17.32 -6.25 13.29
CA ILE A 119 17.20 -5.11 12.39
C ILE A 119 15.72 -4.73 12.35
N PHE A 120 15.41 -3.46 12.57
CA PHE A 120 14.04 -2.94 12.58
C PHE A 120 13.93 -1.71 11.69
N LYS A 121 12.98 -1.74 10.75
CA LYS A 121 12.66 -0.61 9.87
C LYS A 121 11.25 -0.09 10.19
N PRO A 122 11.12 1.08 10.84
CA PRO A 122 9.82 1.71 11.04
C PRO A 122 9.22 2.21 9.71
N LEU A 123 7.92 2.04 9.53
CA LEU A 123 7.20 2.61 8.37
C LEU A 123 7.30 4.14 8.34
N ARG A 124 7.20 4.76 9.52
CA ARG A 124 7.17 6.22 9.67
C ARG A 124 8.54 6.86 9.84
N GLY A 125 9.63 6.13 9.58
CA GLY A 125 10.98 6.61 9.81
C GLY A 125 11.37 6.68 11.30
N CYS A 126 12.55 7.24 11.57
CA CYS A 126 13.00 7.52 12.93
C CYS A 126 12.63 8.95 13.31
N VAL A 127 12.29 9.12 14.58
CA VAL A 127 12.34 10.42 15.25
C VAL A 127 13.71 10.49 15.91
N ASP A 128 14.45 11.55 15.63
CA ASP A 128 15.75 11.84 16.23
C ASP A 128 15.58 12.35 17.68
#